data_AF-A0ABD6WUP1-F1
#
_entry.id   AF-A0ABD6WUP1-F1
#
_cell.length_a   1.000
_cell.length_b   1.000
_cell.length_c   1.000
_cell.angle_alpha   90.00
_cell.angle_beta   90.00
_cell.angle_gamma   90.00
#
_symmetry.space_group_name_H-M   'P 1'
#
loop_
_entity.id
_entity.type
_entity.pdbx_description
1 polymer ?
#
loop_
_entity_poly.entity_id
_entity_poly.type
_entity_poly.pdbx_seq_one_letter_code
_entity_poly.pdbx_strand_id
1 'polypeptide(L)'
;MLLNPFPFGNTNGIIDMVTLGLIGVCKTGDEVHEHIDEGLFKRLGLPEWLIADTRETYIECALRLAENHQERLELRRYIIENNGLQKLFTGDPRPLGKILLKKTNEWKRKHLSKK
;
A
#
# COMPACT_ATOMS: atom_id res chain seq x y z
N MET A 1 7.17 16.11 3.49
CA MET A 1 6.07 15.25 3.01
C MET A 1 6.38 14.82 1.60
N LEU A 2 5.77 13.75 1.12
CA LEU A 2 5.83 13.31 -0.28
C LEU A 2 4.43 13.24 -0.89
N LEU A 3 4.37 13.20 -2.22
CA LEU A 3 3.16 13.11 -3.01
C LEU A 3 3.39 12.02 -4.06
N ASN A 4 2.55 10.98 -4.06
CA ASN A 4 2.71 9.86 -4.97
C ASN A 4 2.10 10.17 -6.35
N PRO A 5 2.73 9.71 -7.44
CA PRO A 5 2.14 9.81 -8.77
C PRO A 5 0.86 8.97 -8.88
N PHE A 6 0.00 9.32 -9.85
CA PHE A 6 -1.13 8.51 -10.29
C PHE A 6 -1.35 8.73 -11.80
N PRO A 7 -1.91 7.75 -12.55
CA PRO A 7 -2.49 6.49 -12.07
C PRO A 7 -1.44 5.45 -11.66
N PHE A 8 -0.21 5.54 -12.15
CA PHE A 8 0.83 4.58 -11.77
C PHE A 8 1.49 4.99 -10.45
N GLY A 9 1.06 4.36 -9.36
CA GLY A 9 1.49 4.64 -8.00
C GLY A 9 2.87 4.09 -7.64
N ASN A 10 3.26 4.31 -6.38
CA ASN A 10 4.58 3.95 -5.88
C ASN A 10 4.58 2.58 -5.18
N THR A 11 5.78 2.03 -5.00
CA THR A 11 6.01 0.89 -4.10
C THR A 11 7.25 1.16 -3.27
N ASN A 12 8.41 1.18 -3.93
CA ASN A 12 9.69 1.45 -3.27
C ASN A 12 9.72 2.85 -2.65
N GLY A 13 9.21 3.86 -3.37
CA GLY A 13 9.11 5.22 -2.83
C GLY A 13 8.31 5.33 -1.53
N ILE A 14 7.32 4.46 -1.29
CA ILE A 14 6.55 4.42 -0.04
C ILE A 14 7.39 3.80 1.08
N ILE A 15 8.12 2.73 0.77
CA ILE A 15 9.05 2.09 1.72
C ILE A 15 10.14 3.08 2.13
N ASP A 16 10.73 3.79 1.16
CA ASP A 16 11.76 4.80 1.40
C ASP A 16 11.20 5.97 2.22
N MET A 17 9.99 6.44 1.91
CA MET A 17 9.29 7.49 2.67
C MET A 17 9.19 7.13 4.15
N VAL A 18 8.66 5.94 4.46
CA VAL A 18 8.47 5.51 5.85
C VAL A 18 9.81 5.23 6.53
N THR A 19 10.80 4.71 5.81
CA THR A 19 12.16 4.53 6.31
C THR A 19 12.78 5.84 6.80
N LEU A 20 12.49 6.96 6.12
CA LEU A 20 12.94 8.30 6.49
C LEU A 20 12.01 9.01 7.51
N GLY A 21 11.02 8.30 8.06
CA GLY A 21 10.03 8.89 8.97
C GLY A 21 9.23 10.01 8.31
N LEU A 22 9.03 9.94 7.00
CA LEU A 22 8.18 10.85 6.23
C LEU A 22 6.79 10.25 6.08
N ILE A 23 5.86 11.12 5.70
CA ILE A 23 4.47 10.82 5.39
C ILE A 23 4.10 11.56 4.10
N GLY A 24 3.04 11.13 3.44
CA GLY A 24 2.63 11.66 2.15
C GLY A 24 1.18 11.33 1.81
N VAL A 25 0.76 11.72 0.61
CA VAL A 25 -0.59 11.47 0.09
C VAL A 25 -0.48 10.59 -1.15
N CYS A 26 -1.40 9.64 -1.31
CA CYS A 26 -1.56 8.85 -2.53
C CYS A 26 -3.00 8.94 -3.04
N LYS A 27 -3.22 8.55 -4.31
CA LYS A 27 -4.55 8.38 -4.88
C LYS A 27 -4.75 6.90 -5.25
N THR A 28 -5.81 6.29 -4.75
CA THR A 28 -6.22 4.92 -5.11
C THR A 28 -7.03 4.89 -6.41
N GLY A 29 -7.28 3.68 -6.94
CA GLY A 29 -8.05 3.44 -8.16
C GLY A 29 -8.40 1.96 -8.33
N ASP A 30 -9.00 1.63 -9.47
CA ASP A 30 -9.50 0.29 -9.75
C ASP A 30 -8.37 -0.68 -10.16
N GLU A 31 -7.31 -0.16 -10.78
CA GLU A 31 -6.19 -0.98 -11.23
C GLU A 31 -5.21 -1.29 -10.10
N VAL A 32 -4.52 -2.44 -10.19
CA VAL A 32 -3.53 -2.83 -9.16
C VAL A 32 -2.44 -1.76 -8.98
N HIS A 33 -1.97 -1.16 -10.06
CA HIS A 33 -0.94 -0.11 -10.01
C HIS A 33 -1.46 1.23 -9.48
N GLU A 34 -2.78 1.43 -9.40
CA GLU A 34 -3.40 2.55 -8.68
C GLU A 34 -3.65 2.19 -7.21
N HIS A 35 -3.92 0.91 -6.91
CA HIS A 35 -4.36 0.44 -5.59
C HIS A 35 -3.23 -0.03 -4.66
N ILE A 36 -2.02 -0.27 -5.17
CA ILE A 36 -0.86 -0.68 -4.36
C ILE A 36 -0.59 0.31 -3.22
N ASP A 37 -0.68 1.61 -3.51
CA ASP A 37 -0.41 2.68 -2.55
C ASP A 37 -1.35 2.62 -1.35
N GLU A 38 -2.66 2.42 -1.58
CA GLU A 38 -3.65 2.22 -0.52
C GLU A 38 -3.28 1.01 0.35
N GLY A 39 -2.99 -0.12 -0.28
CA GLY A 39 -2.63 -1.34 0.42
C GLY A 39 -1.38 -1.17 1.30
N LEU A 40 -0.37 -0.44 0.81
CA LEU A 40 0.85 -0.16 1.57
C LEU A 40 0.61 0.85 2.70
N PHE A 41 -0.15 1.93 2.44
CA PHE A 41 -0.48 2.92 3.47
C PHE A 41 -1.17 2.26 4.67
N LYS A 42 -2.17 1.40 4.39
CA LYS A 42 -2.88 0.64 5.43
C LYS A 42 -1.97 -0.32 6.19
N ARG A 43 -1.12 -1.08 5.49
CA ARG A 43 -0.18 -2.02 6.14
C ARG A 43 0.83 -1.31 7.04
N LEU A 44 1.26 -0.12 6.63
CA LEU A 44 2.24 0.72 7.34
C LEU A 44 1.61 1.62 8.40
N GLY A 45 0.28 1.63 8.51
CA GLY A 45 -0.45 2.35 9.57
C GLY A 45 -0.59 3.85 9.32
N LEU A 46 -0.49 4.31 8.06
CA LEU A 46 -0.80 5.69 7.72
C LEU A 46 -2.33 5.95 7.84
N PRO A 47 -2.75 7.16 8.27
CA PRO A 47 -4.16 7.52 8.34
C PRO A 47 -4.89 7.41 6.99
N GLU A 48 -6.13 6.93 7.03
CA GLU A 48 -6.97 6.73 5.83
C GLU A 48 -7.16 8.00 5.01
N TRP A 49 -7.20 9.17 5.66
CA TRP A 49 -7.37 10.45 4.96
C TRP A 49 -6.20 10.82 4.05
N LEU A 50 -5.05 10.16 4.17
CA LEU A 50 -3.93 10.34 3.24
C LEU A 50 -4.12 9.56 1.92
N ILE A 51 -5.21 8.79 1.80
CA ILE A 51 -5.55 7.96 0.65
C ILE A 51 -6.77 8.59 -0.03
N ALA A 52 -6.52 9.31 -1.12
CA ALA A 52 -7.58 9.96 -1.90
C ALA A 52 -8.19 9.01 -2.94
N ASP A 53 -9.47 9.20 -3.23
CA ASP A 53 -10.23 8.49 -4.25
C ASP A 53 -10.38 9.28 -5.57
N THR A 54 -10.31 10.61 -5.49
CA THR A 54 -10.41 11.54 -6.62
C THR A 54 -9.19 12.45 -6.70
N ARG A 55 -9.04 13.15 -7.82
CA ARG A 55 -7.96 14.14 -7.97
C ARG A 55 -8.19 15.33 -7.03
N GLU A 56 -9.44 15.72 -6.85
CA GLU A 56 -9.84 16.85 -6.01
C GLU A 56 -9.54 16.54 -4.54
N THR A 57 -9.95 15.36 -4.04
CA THR A 57 -9.61 14.93 -2.67
C THR A 57 -8.10 14.74 -2.48
N TYR A 58 -7.36 14.32 -3.51
CA TYR A 58 -5.90 14.25 -3.48
C TYR A 58 -5.26 15.62 -3.26
N ILE A 59 -5.73 16.66 -3.97
CA ILE A 59 -5.26 18.05 -3.82
C ILE A 59 -5.60 18.57 -2.42
N GLU A 60 -6.82 18.36 -1.93
CA GLU A 60 -7.25 18.80 -0.60
C GLU A 60 -6.41 18.16 0.51
N CYS A 61 -6.12 16.85 0.40
CA CYS A 61 -5.26 16.15 1.36
C CYS A 61 -3.83 16.68 1.31
N ALA A 62 -3.30 16.96 0.12
CA ALA A 62 -1.96 17.55 -0.06
C ALA A 62 -1.88 18.94 0.58
N LEU A 63 -2.88 19.80 0.37
CA LEU A 63 -2.96 21.14 0.95
C LEU A 63 -3.08 21.08 2.48
N ARG A 64 -4.01 20.29 3.02
CA ARG A 64 -4.15 20.07 4.48
C ARG A 64 -2.81 19.66 5.07
N LEU A 65 -2.16 18.69 4.44
CA LEU A 65 -0.91 18.17 4.94
C LEU A 65 0.23 19.19 4.85
N ALA A 66 0.23 20.08 3.85
CA ALA A 66 1.22 21.15 3.71
C ALA A 66 0.99 22.31 4.70
N GLU A 67 -0.25 22.72 4.90
CA GLU A 67 -0.63 23.86 5.73
C GLU A 67 -0.61 23.51 7.23
N ASN A 68 -1.08 22.33 7.61
CA ASN A 68 -1.17 21.91 9.02
C ASN A 68 0.16 21.35 9.52
N HIS A 69 1.10 22.25 9.86
CA HIS A 69 2.46 21.87 10.26
C HIS A 69 2.49 20.96 11.49
N GLN A 70 1.70 21.27 12.52
CA GLN A 70 1.68 20.50 13.75
C GLN A 70 1.14 19.08 13.52
N GLU A 71 0.00 18.95 12.82
CA GLU A 71 -0.57 17.67 12.41
C GLU A 71 0.43 16.84 11.62
N ARG A 72 1.11 17.44 10.65
CA ARG A 72 2.15 16.77 9.86
C ARG A 72 3.30 16.27 10.72
N LEU A 73 3.77 17.06 11.69
CA LEU A 73 4.85 16.65 12.59
C LEU A 73 4.42 15.54 13.56
N GLU A 74 3.17 15.56 14.03
CA GLU A 74 2.58 14.51 14.85
C GLU A 74 2.49 13.18 14.09
N LEU A 75 2.01 13.21 12.85
CA LEU A 75 1.96 12.02 12.00
C LEU A 75 3.35 11.44 11.72
N ARG A 76 4.35 12.29 11.49
CA ARG A 76 5.73 11.83 11.34
C ARG A 76 6.25 11.14 12.60
N ARG A 77 6.03 11.72 13.78
CA ARG A 77 6.42 11.10 15.06
C ARG A 77 5.73 9.76 15.25
N TYR A 78 4.43 9.69 14.99
CA TYR A 78 3.67 8.46 15.08
C TYR A 78 4.25 7.34 14.20
N ILE A 79 4.57 7.62 12.94
CA ILE A 79 5.15 6.62 12.02
C ILE A 79 6.56 6.18 12.44
N ILE A 80 7.37 7.10 12.97
CA ILE A 80 8.71 6.78 13.49
C ILE A 80 8.59 5.83 14.69
N GLU A 81 7.67 6.09 15.61
CA GLU A 81 7.46 5.31 16.82
C GLU A 81 6.77 3.95 16.56
N ASN A 82 5.85 3.90 15.60
CA ASN A 82 5.00 2.73 15.30
C ASN A 82 5.40 2.02 14.01
N ASN A 83 6.67 2.09 13.64
CA ASN A 83 7.21 1.69 12.34
C ASN A 83 6.73 0.30 11.88
N GLY A 84 5.78 0.28 10.93
CA GLY A 84 5.16 -0.94 10.39
C GLY A 84 6.02 -1.72 9.41
N LEU A 85 7.22 -1.25 9.05
CA LEU A 85 8.05 -1.84 7.98
C LEU A 85 8.37 -3.32 8.20
N GLN A 86 8.58 -3.76 9.44
CA GLN A 86 8.90 -5.16 9.74
C GLN A 86 7.82 -6.14 9.26
N LYS A 87 6.55 -5.69 9.18
CA LYS A 87 5.44 -6.51 8.67
C LYS A 87 5.59 -6.86 7.19
N LEU A 88 6.40 -6.12 6.43
CA LEU A 88 6.65 -6.38 5.01
C LEU A 88 7.75 -7.42 4.79
N PHE A 89 8.61 -7.65 5.79
CA PHE A 89 9.77 -8.54 5.68
C PHE A 89 9.55 -9.90 6.35
N THR A 90 8.35 -10.17 6.85
CA THR A 90 7.96 -11.45 7.44
C THR A 90 6.53 -11.83 7.05
N GLY A 91 6.23 -13.12 7.03
CA GLY A 91 4.91 -13.65 6.66
C GLY A 91 4.95 -15.14 6.33
N ASP A 92 3.82 -15.69 5.89
CA ASP A 92 3.76 -17.05 5.37
C ASP A 92 3.93 -17.04 3.83
N PRO A 93 5.07 -17.48 3.28
CA PRO A 93 5.29 -17.52 1.82
C PRO A 93 4.64 -18.73 1.13
N ARG A 94 4.10 -19.69 1.88
CA ARG A 94 3.54 -20.96 1.36
C ARG A 94 2.20 -20.84 0.61
N PRO A 95 1.32 -19.84 0.82
CA PRO A 95 -0.02 -19.82 0.21
C PRO A 95 -0.01 -19.92 -1.32
N LEU A 96 0.90 -19.21 -2.01
CA LEU A 96 0.98 -19.27 -3.48
C LEU A 96 1.20 -20.72 -3.96
N GLY A 97 2.19 -21.42 -3.39
CA GLY A 97 2.47 -22.81 -3.74
C GLY A 97 1.30 -23.75 -3.44
N LYS A 98 0.63 -23.57 -2.29
CA LYS A 98 -0.57 -24.36 -1.92
C LYS A 98 -1.72 -24.16 -2.91
N ILE A 99 -1.98 -22.92 -3.32
CA ILE A 99 -3.05 -22.59 -4.27
C ILE A 99 -2.72 -23.11 -5.66
N LEU A 100 -1.49 -22.91 -6.15
CA LEU A 100 -1.07 -23.43 -7.45
C LEU A 100 -1.18 -24.96 -7.50
N LEU A 101 -0.69 -25.67 -6.48
CA LEU A 101 -0.82 -27.12 -6.39
C LEU A 101 -2.28 -27.57 -6.43
N LYS A 102 -3.15 -26.91 -5.65
CA LYS A 102 -4.60 -27.19 -5.64
C LYS A 102 -5.20 -27.01 -7.04
N LYS A 103 -4.92 -25.90 -7.71
CA LYS A 103 -5.44 -25.59 -9.05
C LYS A 103 -4.92 -26.54 -10.12
N THR A 104 -3.64 -26.90 -10.07
CA THR A 104 -3.07 -27.91 -10.95
C THR A 104 -3.73 -29.27 -10.74
N ASN A 105 -4.00 -29.69 -9.50
CA ASN A 105 -4.69 -30.95 -9.22
C ASN A 105 -6.17 -30.95 -9.64
N GLU A 106 -6.87 -29.82 -9.50
CA GLU A 106 -8.21 -29.60 -10.08
C GLU A 106 -8.17 -29.74 -11.61
N TRP A 107 -7.20 -29.09 -12.25
CA TRP A 107 -7.02 -29.18 -13.70
C TRP A 107 -6.71 -30.62 -14.16
N LYS A 108 -5.79 -31.33 -13.49
CA LYS A 108 -5.44 -32.73 -13.80
C LYS A 108 -6.67 -33.65 -13.71
N ARG A 109 -7.46 -33.53 -12.64
CA ARG A 109 -8.71 -34.31 -12.49
C ARG A 109 -9.74 -34.00 -13.58
N LYS A 110 -9.76 -32.79 -14.13
CA LYS A 110 -10.69 -32.44 -15.21
C LYS A 110 -10.23 -32.93 -16.59
N HIS A 111 -8.92 -32.97 -16.84
CA HIS A 111 -8.38 -33.16 -18.20
C HIS A 111 -7.59 -34.45 -18.41
N LEU A 112 -7.12 -35.12 -17.35
CA LEU A 112 -6.26 -36.31 -17.45
C LEU A 112 -6.89 -37.59 -16.86
N SER A 113 -8.03 -37.52 -16.18
CA SER A 113 -8.68 -38.70 -15.58
C SER A 113 -9.63 -39.44 -16.54
N LYS A 114 -9.52 -39.21 -17.85
CA LYS A 114 -10.18 -40.01 -18.90
C LYS A 114 -9.12 -40.67 -19.78
N LYS A 115 -8.49 -41.71 -19.24
CA LYS A 115 -7.93 -42.85 -19.98
C LYS A 115 -8.16 -44.09 -19.15
#